data_AF-K0EXL6-F1
#
_entry.id   AF-K0EXL6-F1
#
_cell.length_a   1.000
_cell.length_b   1.000
_cell.length_c   1.000
_cell.angle_alpha   90.00
_cell.angle_beta   90.00
_cell.angle_gamma   90.00
#
_symmetry.space_group_name_H-M   'P 1'
#
loop_
_entity.id
_entity.type
_entity.pdbx_description
1 polymer ?
#
loop_
_entity_poly.entity_id
_entity_poly.type
_entity_poly.pdbx_seq_one_letter_code
_entity_poly.pdbx_strand_id
1 'polypeptide(L)'
;MADSVEHQFLSQRVVDVLSDMAKSRLYSYTEAERRKFDFACELQRDWSRPLVGQTLWSHHSGIDKDLRTMLLDTEAEICVYVAKDTVHHRRLLSEAMRDYRTSGLPFAPHRLRVFWIPPDFDADDDEQRRIVGDVLTDNVVRDVLMNVVFGNLTAEDVRFFVRTGGLAGLHVAVLVSISTALEPYRRPGDIGEQLGVSPGAIRERLLRLLGCGFLTQFGGGATRTQATLKGRVFLDLCAQLWRQHQTGTLDAEMTHILRLLDLRYDLEAIEESARTLHLAGPLLTEVPKMAAGRLIATIAAAVERWGIDFETIEHVVPQHSVKLPAWWPDNPAE
;
A
#
# COMPACT_ATOMS: atom_id res chain seq x y z
N MET A 1 33.19 -8.41 11.69
CA MET A 1 32.92 -8.57 13.13
C MET A 1 31.67 -9.42 13.23
N ALA A 2 31.51 -10.23 14.28
CA ALA A 2 30.25 -10.92 14.48
C ALA A 2 29.14 -9.86 14.63
N ASP A 3 28.09 -9.97 13.83
CA ASP A 3 26.96 -9.05 13.89
C ASP A 3 26.40 -9.06 15.31
N SER A 4 26.20 -7.88 15.89
CA SER A 4 25.68 -7.78 17.25
C SER A 4 24.25 -8.34 17.32
N VAL A 5 23.79 -8.69 18.52
CA VAL A 5 22.44 -9.26 18.72
C VAL A 5 21.38 -8.29 18.20
N GLU A 6 21.57 -7.00 18.38
CA GLU A 6 20.69 -5.96 17.87
C GLU A 6 20.72 -5.89 16.34
N HIS A 7 21.89 -6.00 15.72
CA HIS A 7 22.00 -6.03 14.25
C HIS A 7 21.21 -7.18 13.65
N GLN A 8 21.36 -8.37 14.24
CA GLN A 8 20.64 -9.57 13.82
C GLN A 8 19.13 -9.43 14.05
N PHE A 9 18.72 -8.96 15.24
CA PHE A 9 17.32 -8.75 15.57
C PHE A 9 16.64 -7.77 14.61
N LEU A 10 17.24 -6.61 14.37
CA LEU A 10 16.67 -5.57 13.51
C LEU A 10 16.54 -6.04 12.07
N SER A 11 17.57 -6.69 11.53
CA SER A 11 17.55 -7.23 10.16
C SER A 11 16.49 -8.32 10.00
N GLN A 12 16.46 -9.27 10.94
CA GLN A 12 15.47 -10.35 10.92
C GLN A 12 14.06 -9.82 11.09
N ARG A 13 13.85 -8.80 11.94
CA ARG A 13 12.51 -8.25 12.18
C ARG A 13 11.91 -7.62 10.93
N VAL A 14 12.69 -6.94 10.08
CA VAL A 14 12.18 -6.42 8.80
C VAL A 14 11.72 -7.57 7.89
N VAL A 15 12.54 -8.61 7.79
CA VAL A 15 12.24 -9.81 6.99
C VAL A 15 10.97 -10.50 7.48
N ASP A 16 10.87 -10.72 8.80
CA ASP A 16 9.71 -11.36 9.42
C ASP A 16 8.44 -10.56 9.17
N VAL A 17 8.47 -9.23 9.31
CA VAL A 17 7.30 -8.38 9.06
C VAL A 17 6.84 -8.49 7.61
N LEU A 18 7.77 -8.45 6.65
CA LEU A 18 7.43 -8.56 5.22
C LEU A 18 6.95 -9.97 4.85
N SER A 19 7.45 -11.00 5.51
CA SER A 19 6.99 -12.38 5.30
C SER A 19 5.62 -12.62 5.92
N ASP A 20 5.42 -12.18 7.17
CA ASP A 20 4.17 -12.34 7.91
C ASP A 20 3.03 -11.58 7.23
N MET A 21 3.25 -10.32 6.84
CA MET A 21 2.23 -9.51 6.18
C MET A 21 1.84 -10.05 4.80
N ALA A 22 2.64 -10.91 4.16
CA ALA A 22 2.26 -11.58 2.92
C ALA A 22 1.10 -12.59 3.14
N LYS A 23 0.85 -13.02 4.38
CA LYS A 23 -0.32 -13.86 4.74
C LYS A 23 -1.65 -13.13 4.50
N SER A 24 -1.65 -11.80 4.44
CA SER A 24 -2.81 -11.01 4.00
C SER A 24 -3.24 -11.29 2.56
N ARG A 25 -2.38 -11.95 1.75
CA ARG A 25 -2.58 -12.26 0.32
C ARG A 25 -2.78 -11.03 -0.57
N LEU A 26 -2.31 -9.87 -0.14
CA LEU A 26 -2.30 -8.64 -0.96
C LEU A 26 -1.04 -8.50 -1.81
N TYR A 27 -0.01 -9.31 -1.53
CA TYR A 27 1.24 -9.42 -2.29
C TYR A 27 1.88 -10.77 -1.93
N SER A 28 2.91 -11.17 -2.68
CA SER A 28 3.77 -12.30 -2.36
C SER A 28 5.16 -11.84 -1.94
N TYR A 29 5.76 -12.63 -1.05
CA TYR A 29 7.10 -12.43 -0.52
C TYR A 29 7.98 -13.61 -0.90
N THR A 30 9.17 -13.33 -1.41
CA THR A 30 10.22 -14.32 -1.66
C THR A 30 11.53 -13.81 -1.09
N GLU A 31 12.21 -14.57 -0.23
CA GLU A 31 13.56 -14.20 0.22
C GLU A 31 14.53 -14.29 -0.97
N ALA A 32 15.39 -13.28 -1.11
CA ALA A 32 16.35 -13.20 -2.19
C ALA A 32 17.79 -13.38 -1.66
N GLU A 33 18.72 -13.65 -2.57
CA GLU A 33 20.13 -13.73 -2.18
C GLU A 33 20.62 -12.37 -1.67
N ARG A 34 21.14 -12.35 -0.45
CA ARG A 34 21.54 -11.14 0.27
C ARG A 34 22.68 -10.39 -0.41
N ARG A 35 23.52 -11.09 -1.19
CA ARG A 35 24.73 -10.56 -1.86
C ARG A 35 25.63 -9.76 -0.89
N LYS A 36 25.52 -8.44 -0.91
CA LYS A 36 26.32 -7.46 -0.14
C LYS A 36 25.50 -6.74 0.95
N PHE A 37 24.24 -7.12 1.11
CA PHE A 37 23.25 -6.51 1.99
C PHE A 37 22.97 -7.42 3.19
N ASP A 38 22.43 -6.86 4.29
CA ASP A 38 22.07 -7.66 5.46
C ASP A 38 20.83 -8.52 5.22
N PHE A 39 19.92 -8.02 4.39
CA PHE A 39 18.73 -8.74 3.94
C PHE A 39 18.33 -8.31 2.52
N ALA A 40 17.71 -9.24 1.80
CA ALA A 40 17.16 -8.99 0.48
C ALA A 40 15.90 -9.85 0.27
N CYS A 41 14.90 -9.30 -0.41
CA CYS A 41 13.71 -10.02 -0.78
C CYS A 41 13.08 -9.44 -2.05
N GLU A 42 12.14 -10.17 -2.61
CA GLU A 42 11.31 -9.75 -3.73
C GLU A 42 9.87 -9.62 -3.24
N LEU A 43 9.30 -8.43 -3.42
CA LEU A 43 7.90 -8.14 -3.13
C LEU A 43 7.13 -8.08 -4.44
N GLN A 44 6.26 -9.05 -4.70
CA GLN A 44 5.53 -9.14 -5.96
C GLN A 44 4.03 -8.93 -5.77
N ARG A 45 3.47 -8.09 -6.64
CA ARG A 45 2.01 -7.90 -6.76
C ARG A 45 1.62 -7.87 -8.24
N ASP A 46 1.54 -6.66 -8.80
CA ASP A 46 1.35 -6.46 -10.24
C ASP A 46 2.66 -6.62 -11.00
N TRP A 47 3.76 -6.21 -10.36
CA TRP A 47 5.13 -6.42 -10.82
C TRP A 47 6.02 -6.72 -9.62
N SER A 48 7.19 -7.27 -9.92
CA SER A 48 8.25 -7.54 -8.97
C SER A 48 8.90 -6.24 -8.49
N ARG A 49 9.11 -6.12 -7.18
CA ARG A 49 9.88 -5.04 -6.57
C ARG A 49 10.99 -5.65 -5.71
N PRO A 50 12.21 -5.75 -6.24
CA PRO A 50 13.35 -6.17 -5.45
C PRO A 50 13.63 -5.16 -4.33
N LEU A 51 13.77 -5.66 -3.11
CA LEU A 51 14.07 -4.90 -1.91
C LEU A 51 15.39 -5.39 -1.34
N VAL A 52 16.28 -4.43 -1.10
CA VAL A 52 17.56 -4.68 -0.40
C VAL A 52 17.62 -3.81 0.84
N GLY A 53 18.27 -4.30 1.89
CA GLY A 53 18.41 -3.50 3.10
C GLY A 53 19.68 -3.74 3.89
N GLN A 54 20.03 -2.71 4.63
CA GLN A 54 21.21 -2.66 5.49
C GLN A 54 20.80 -2.14 6.87
N THR A 55 21.42 -2.72 7.89
CA THR A 55 21.29 -2.37 9.29
C THR A 55 22.60 -1.77 9.78
N LEU A 56 22.51 -0.64 10.47
CA LEU A 56 23.64 0.02 11.09
C LEU A 56 23.40 0.22 12.57
N TRP A 57 24.07 -0.61 13.38
CA TRP A 57 23.95 -0.56 14.83
C TRP A 57 25.22 -0.05 15.54
N SER A 58 26.32 -0.77 15.38
CA SER A 58 27.52 -0.61 16.23
C SER A 58 28.70 0.07 15.54
N HIS A 59 28.76 0.07 14.20
CA HIS A 59 29.83 0.72 13.46
C HIS A 59 29.42 2.11 12.98
N HIS A 60 30.30 3.10 13.18
CA HIS A 60 30.03 4.51 12.86
C HIS A 60 30.58 4.85 11.48
N SER A 61 31.68 4.20 11.10
CA SER A 61 32.34 4.30 9.81
C SER A 61 31.71 3.29 8.83
N GLY A 62 30.65 3.70 8.14
CA GLY A 62 29.97 2.80 7.20
C GLY A 62 28.82 3.45 6.43
N ILE A 63 28.13 4.42 7.03
CA ILE A 63 26.91 5.05 6.47
C ILE A 63 27.07 5.42 5.01
N ASP A 64 28.09 6.20 4.66
CA ASP A 64 28.30 6.66 3.28
C ASP A 64 28.52 5.48 2.33
N LYS A 65 29.35 4.50 2.72
CA LYS A 65 29.60 3.30 1.90
C LYS A 65 28.33 2.48 1.72
N ASP A 66 27.57 2.25 2.78
CA ASP A 66 26.37 1.42 2.77
C ASP A 66 25.27 2.07 1.92
N LEU A 67 25.02 3.35 2.16
CA LEU A 67 24.06 4.12 1.37
C LEU A 67 24.48 4.19 -0.10
N ARG A 68 25.77 4.42 -0.39
CA ARG A 68 26.25 4.39 -1.78
C ARG A 68 25.99 3.04 -2.42
N THR A 69 26.28 1.97 -1.69
CA THR A 69 26.14 0.60 -2.17
C THR A 69 24.69 0.23 -2.46
N MET A 70 23.76 0.67 -1.61
CA MET A 70 22.32 0.47 -1.79
C MET A 70 21.75 1.36 -2.90
N LEU A 71 22.09 2.65 -2.92
CA LEU A 71 21.52 3.61 -3.87
C LEU A 71 22.06 3.43 -5.29
N LEU A 72 23.25 2.85 -5.46
CA LEU A 72 23.79 2.49 -6.78
C LEU A 72 23.30 1.12 -7.27
N ASP A 73 22.55 0.38 -6.44
CA ASP A 73 21.93 -0.85 -6.91
C ASP A 73 20.75 -0.51 -7.82
N THR A 74 20.92 -0.75 -9.12
CA THR A 74 19.90 -0.48 -10.14
C THR A 74 18.83 -1.56 -10.20
N GLU A 75 19.11 -2.74 -9.63
CA GLU A 75 18.13 -3.84 -9.56
C GLU A 75 17.17 -3.64 -8.40
N ALA A 76 17.60 -2.94 -7.33
CA ALA A 76 16.75 -2.61 -6.20
C ALA A 76 15.73 -1.49 -6.53
N GLU A 77 14.44 -1.81 -6.42
CA GLU A 77 13.36 -0.81 -6.43
C GLU A 77 13.14 -0.18 -5.04
N ILE A 78 13.44 -0.93 -3.97
CA ILE A 78 13.25 -0.48 -2.59
C ILE A 78 14.56 -0.67 -1.83
N CYS A 79 15.02 0.39 -1.19
CA CYS A 79 16.23 0.40 -0.38
C CYS A 79 15.85 0.67 1.08
N VAL A 80 15.98 -0.31 1.97
CA VAL A 80 15.64 -0.17 3.39
C VAL A 80 16.89 0.00 4.25
N TYR A 81 16.98 1.08 5.01
CA TYR A 81 18.09 1.34 5.92
C TYR A 81 17.59 1.39 7.36
N VAL A 82 17.97 0.43 8.19
CA VAL A 82 17.65 0.42 9.62
C VAL A 82 18.84 1.00 10.37
N ALA A 83 18.69 2.13 11.04
CA ALA A 83 19.80 2.85 11.62
C ALA A 83 19.52 3.30 13.05
N LYS A 84 20.56 3.22 13.88
CA LYS A 84 20.56 3.81 15.23
C LYS A 84 20.30 5.32 15.17
N ASP A 85 19.32 5.78 15.93
CA ASP A 85 18.86 7.17 15.97
C ASP A 85 19.80 8.04 16.82
N THR A 86 20.82 8.58 16.16
CA THR A 86 21.70 9.58 16.76
C THR A 86 21.77 10.81 15.89
N VAL A 87 22.02 11.97 16.51
CA VAL A 87 22.26 13.23 15.79
C VAL A 87 23.40 13.05 14.77
N HIS A 88 24.43 12.29 15.13
CA HIS A 88 25.55 11.98 14.26
C HIS A 88 25.12 11.18 13.01
N HIS A 89 24.38 10.10 13.18
CA HIS A 89 23.90 9.28 12.06
C HIS A 89 22.92 10.02 11.16
N ARG A 90 21.99 10.78 11.73
CA ARG A 90 21.07 11.64 10.95
C ARG A 90 21.82 12.66 10.11
N ARG A 91 22.87 13.27 10.68
CA ARG A 91 23.74 14.21 9.97
C ARG A 91 24.50 13.52 8.82
N LEU A 92 25.14 12.39 9.08
CA LEU A 92 25.88 11.64 8.05
C LEU A 92 24.98 11.17 6.91
N LEU A 93 23.78 10.66 7.20
CA LEU A 93 22.78 10.35 6.17
C LEU A 93 22.43 11.58 5.34
N SER A 94 22.20 12.73 5.99
CA SER A 94 21.86 13.98 5.29
C SER A 94 22.98 14.49 4.39
N GLU A 95 24.23 14.37 4.85
CA GLU A 95 25.44 14.71 4.07
C GLU A 95 25.56 13.76 2.87
N ALA A 96 25.48 12.45 3.07
CA ALA A 96 25.52 11.48 1.98
C ALA A 96 24.42 11.71 0.94
N MET A 97 23.18 11.98 1.37
CA MET A 97 22.06 12.28 0.47
C MET A 97 22.24 13.60 -0.29
N ARG A 98 22.89 14.60 0.32
CA ARG A 98 23.21 15.87 -0.34
C ARG A 98 24.29 15.67 -1.38
N ASP A 99 25.36 14.95 -1.05
CA ASP A 99 26.46 14.67 -1.96
C ASP A 99 25.95 13.91 -3.20
N TYR A 100 25.06 12.94 -3.01
CA TYR A 100 24.38 12.24 -4.10
C TYR A 100 23.55 13.14 -5.00
N ARG A 101 22.78 14.08 -4.43
CA ARG A 101 22.03 15.07 -5.23
C ARG A 101 22.95 15.91 -6.10
N THR A 102 24.16 16.21 -5.60
CA THR A 102 25.13 17.05 -6.32
C THR A 102 26.01 16.30 -7.30
N SER A 103 26.11 14.96 -7.20
CA SER A 103 27.05 14.18 -8.02
C SER A 103 26.56 13.92 -9.46
N GLY A 104 25.31 14.26 -9.79
CA GLY A 104 24.73 14.04 -11.13
C GLY A 104 24.60 12.57 -11.52
N LEU A 105 24.70 11.64 -10.56
CA LEU A 105 24.47 10.23 -10.79
C LEU A 105 22.96 9.99 -10.86
N PRO A 106 22.48 9.09 -11.74
CA PRO A 106 21.09 8.70 -11.76
C PRO A 106 20.77 7.98 -10.45
N PHE A 107 20.25 8.71 -9.48
CA PHE A 107 19.85 8.18 -8.18
C PHE A 107 18.40 8.55 -7.93
N ALA A 108 17.64 7.56 -7.46
CA ALA A 108 16.23 7.71 -7.15
C ALA A 108 16.07 7.77 -5.62
N PRO A 109 16.16 8.96 -4.98
CA PRO A 109 16.06 9.10 -3.52
C PRO A 109 14.75 8.56 -2.98
N HIS A 110 13.70 8.58 -3.81
CA HIS A 110 12.38 8.06 -3.47
C HIS A 110 12.35 6.54 -3.24
N ARG A 111 13.42 5.80 -3.53
CA ARG A 111 13.55 4.36 -3.21
C ARG A 111 14.00 4.10 -1.77
N LEU A 112 14.65 5.08 -1.13
CA LEU A 112 15.23 4.91 0.21
C LEU A 112 14.14 5.05 1.29
N ARG A 113 14.10 4.10 2.21
CA ARG A 113 13.30 4.13 3.45
C ARG A 113 14.25 3.97 4.62
N VAL A 114 14.19 4.89 5.58
CA VAL A 114 15.07 4.88 6.73
C VAL A 114 14.26 4.68 8.01
N PHE A 115 14.57 3.62 8.74
CA PHE A 115 13.94 3.28 10.01
C PHE A 115 14.89 3.57 11.15
N TRP A 116 14.52 4.57 11.97
CA TRP A 116 15.32 5.02 13.09
C TRP A 116 14.99 4.22 14.35
N ILE A 117 16.01 3.67 14.99
CA ILE A 117 15.90 2.85 16.20
C ILE A 117 16.49 3.60 17.40
N PRO A 118 15.82 3.66 18.56
CA PRO A 118 16.32 4.36 19.75
C PRO A 118 17.76 3.95 20.09
N PRO A 119 18.66 4.90 20.43
CA PRO A 119 20.09 4.60 20.54
C PRO A 119 20.49 3.75 21.74
N ASP A 120 19.60 3.61 22.70
CA ASP A 120 19.72 2.80 23.91
C ASP A 120 19.06 1.42 23.77
N PHE A 121 18.56 1.06 22.59
CA PHE A 121 17.96 -0.25 22.34
C PHE A 121 18.93 -1.40 22.69
N ASP A 122 18.46 -2.30 23.54
CA ASP A 122 19.13 -3.53 23.92
C ASP A 122 18.31 -4.73 23.46
N ALA A 123 18.87 -5.56 22.57
CA ALA A 123 18.20 -6.75 22.06
C ALA A 123 18.22 -7.93 23.04
N ASP A 124 18.92 -7.82 24.16
CA ASP A 124 18.84 -8.78 25.27
C ASP A 124 17.70 -8.42 26.25
N ASP A 125 17.10 -7.23 26.15
CA ASP A 125 15.92 -6.82 26.93
C ASP A 125 14.62 -7.14 26.17
N ASP A 126 13.86 -8.12 26.67
CA ASP A 126 12.60 -8.59 26.07
C ASP A 126 11.54 -7.49 25.91
N GLU A 127 11.46 -6.54 26.85
CA GLU A 127 10.48 -5.45 26.77
C GLU A 127 10.87 -4.48 25.64
N GLN A 128 12.15 -4.15 25.55
CA GLN A 128 12.67 -3.31 24.48
C GLN A 128 12.55 -3.98 23.11
N ARG A 129 12.87 -5.28 23.00
CA ARG A 129 12.65 -6.07 21.77
C ARG A 129 11.21 -5.97 21.31
N ARG A 130 10.25 -6.11 22.23
CA ARG A 130 8.83 -6.02 21.89
C ARG A 130 8.46 -4.62 21.37
N ILE A 131 8.84 -3.57 22.10
CA ILE A 131 8.53 -2.18 21.73
C ILE A 131 9.15 -1.81 20.38
N VAL A 132 10.45 -2.07 20.21
CA VAL A 132 11.16 -1.80 18.94
C VAL A 132 10.62 -2.67 17.82
N GLY A 133 10.30 -3.93 18.11
CA GLY A 133 9.64 -4.83 17.17
C GLY A 133 8.31 -4.29 16.66
N ASP A 134 7.46 -3.77 17.55
CA ASP A 134 6.16 -3.16 17.22
C ASP A 134 6.34 -1.88 16.38
N VAL A 135 7.24 -0.98 16.80
CA VAL A 135 7.54 0.26 16.06
C VAL A 135 8.09 -0.02 14.67
N LEU A 136 9.02 -0.97 14.55
CA LEU A 136 9.60 -1.34 13.27
C LEU A 136 8.54 -2.01 12.37
N THR A 137 7.64 -2.81 12.94
CA THR A 137 6.50 -3.38 12.21
C THR A 137 5.63 -2.27 11.63
N ASP A 138 5.17 -1.33 12.46
CA ASP A 138 4.35 -0.20 12.04
C ASP A 138 5.00 0.61 10.91
N ASN A 139 6.31 0.89 11.04
CA ASN A 139 7.04 1.68 10.07
C ASN A 139 7.29 0.91 8.77
N VAL A 140 7.68 -0.36 8.81
CA VAL A 140 7.88 -1.19 7.62
C VAL A 140 6.57 -1.34 6.84
N VAL A 141 5.47 -1.67 7.53
CA VAL A 141 4.17 -1.83 6.87
C VAL A 141 3.72 -0.50 6.25
N ARG A 142 3.83 0.62 6.97
CA ARG A 142 3.44 1.93 6.43
C ARG A 142 4.31 2.34 5.24
N ASP A 143 5.63 2.31 5.39
CA ASP A 143 6.54 2.97 4.45
C ASP A 143 6.94 2.10 3.26
N VAL A 144 6.94 0.78 3.43
CA VAL A 144 7.20 -0.18 2.36
C VAL A 144 5.88 -0.65 1.76
N LEU A 145 4.99 -1.23 2.58
CA LEU A 145 3.77 -1.84 2.03
C LEU A 145 2.74 -0.79 1.60
N MET A 146 2.25 0.05 2.51
CA MET A 146 1.21 1.04 2.18
C MET A 146 1.68 2.05 1.13
N ASN A 147 2.87 2.62 1.33
CA ASN A 147 3.37 3.71 0.49
C ASN A 147 3.92 3.24 -0.86
N VAL A 148 4.49 2.03 -0.97
CA VAL A 148 5.13 1.56 -2.22
C VAL A 148 4.34 0.41 -2.84
N VAL A 149 4.25 -0.73 -2.15
CA VAL A 149 3.65 -1.95 -2.72
C VAL A 149 2.16 -1.77 -3.01
N PHE A 150 1.46 -1.00 -2.17
CA PHE A 150 0.03 -0.74 -2.25
C PHE A 150 -0.32 0.57 -2.95
N GLY A 151 0.66 1.21 -3.61
CA GLY A 151 0.44 2.40 -4.43
C GLY A 151 -0.01 3.62 -3.61
N ASN A 152 0.51 3.77 -2.39
CA ASN A 152 0.18 4.86 -1.48
C ASN A 152 -1.31 4.89 -1.10
N LEU A 153 -1.89 3.72 -0.78
CA LEU A 153 -3.27 3.62 -0.28
C LEU A 153 -3.35 4.23 1.12
N THR A 154 -4.21 5.22 1.30
CA THR A 154 -4.35 5.96 2.56
C THR A 154 -5.75 5.82 3.18
N ALA A 155 -5.87 6.17 4.46
CA ALA A 155 -7.15 6.29 5.14
C ALA A 155 -8.11 7.27 4.44
N GLU A 156 -7.60 8.38 3.92
CA GLU A 156 -8.45 9.40 3.27
C GLU A 156 -9.02 8.89 1.94
N ASP A 157 -8.26 8.10 1.18
CA ASP A 157 -8.76 7.46 -0.04
C ASP A 157 -10.00 6.58 0.27
N VAL A 158 -9.90 5.77 1.33
CA VAL A 158 -11.00 4.89 1.75
C VAL A 158 -12.18 5.68 2.31
N ARG A 159 -11.93 6.71 3.12
CA ARG A 159 -12.99 7.60 3.63
C ARG A 159 -13.73 8.30 2.49
N PHE A 160 -13.01 8.83 1.51
CA PHE A 160 -13.60 9.47 0.35
C PHE A 160 -14.45 8.49 -0.47
N PHE A 161 -13.99 7.24 -0.59
CA PHE A 161 -14.74 6.15 -1.21
C PHE A 161 -16.06 5.84 -0.48
N VAL A 162 -16.08 5.72 0.85
CA VAL A 162 -17.30 5.35 1.61
C VAL A 162 -18.27 6.52 1.86
N ARG A 163 -17.85 7.77 1.63
CA ARG A 163 -18.64 9.01 1.81
C ARG A 163 -19.76 9.21 0.77
N THR A 164 -20.35 8.15 0.25
CA THR A 164 -21.28 8.22 -0.90
C THR A 164 -22.70 7.88 -0.51
N GLY A 165 -23.64 8.69 -1.00
CA GLY A 165 -25.06 8.33 -1.07
C GLY A 165 -25.45 7.82 -2.47
N GLY A 166 -26.72 7.43 -2.61
CA GLY A 166 -27.30 6.97 -3.88
C GLY A 166 -27.27 5.45 -4.01
N LEU A 167 -26.94 4.95 -5.19
CA LEU A 167 -26.91 3.50 -5.45
C LEU A 167 -25.76 2.84 -4.70
N ALA A 168 -26.09 2.19 -3.59
CA ALA A 168 -25.20 1.39 -2.76
C ALA A 168 -24.45 0.35 -3.60
N GLY A 169 -23.16 0.14 -3.31
CA GLY A 169 -22.30 -0.81 -4.02
C GLY A 169 -21.83 -0.40 -5.42
N LEU A 170 -22.40 0.64 -6.02
CA LEU A 170 -22.09 0.97 -7.42
C LEU A 170 -20.62 1.36 -7.64
N HIS A 171 -19.96 2.03 -6.69
CA HIS A 171 -18.53 2.36 -6.82
C HIS A 171 -17.65 1.10 -6.89
N VAL A 172 -17.97 0.09 -6.08
CA VAL A 172 -17.30 -1.22 -6.11
C VAL A 172 -17.53 -1.87 -7.48
N ALA A 173 -18.78 -1.97 -7.92
CA ALA A 173 -19.13 -2.60 -9.19
C ALA A 173 -18.46 -1.91 -10.41
N VAL A 174 -18.41 -0.58 -10.42
CA VAL A 174 -17.70 0.19 -11.46
C VAL A 174 -16.20 -0.09 -11.43
N LEU A 175 -15.58 -0.09 -10.24
CA LEU A 175 -14.15 -0.35 -10.11
C LEU A 175 -13.79 -1.77 -10.55
N VAL A 176 -14.59 -2.77 -10.17
CA VAL A 176 -14.43 -4.17 -10.62
C VAL A 176 -14.58 -4.26 -12.13
N SER A 177 -15.66 -3.71 -12.71
CA SER A 177 -15.92 -3.71 -14.15
C SER A 177 -14.76 -3.11 -14.96
N ILE A 178 -14.14 -2.04 -14.47
CA ILE A 178 -12.97 -1.45 -15.13
C ILE A 178 -11.72 -2.29 -14.91
N SER A 179 -11.54 -2.86 -13.72
CA SER A 179 -10.32 -3.57 -13.36
C SER A 179 -10.19 -4.94 -14.00
N THR A 180 -11.30 -5.60 -14.34
CA THR A 180 -11.32 -6.93 -14.98
C THR A 180 -11.55 -6.85 -16.49
N ALA A 181 -11.69 -5.64 -17.04
CA ALA A 181 -11.88 -5.46 -18.47
C ALA A 181 -10.61 -5.79 -19.26
N LEU A 182 -10.74 -6.70 -20.23
CA LEU A 182 -9.66 -7.06 -21.18
C LEU A 182 -9.16 -5.85 -21.97
N GLU A 183 -10.08 -4.97 -22.36
CA GLU A 183 -9.73 -3.73 -23.03
C GLU A 183 -9.38 -2.64 -22.00
N PRO A 184 -8.16 -2.08 -22.05
CA PRO A 184 -7.84 -0.94 -21.21
C PRO A 184 -8.70 0.25 -21.63
N TYR A 185 -8.99 1.15 -20.69
CA TYR A 185 -9.68 2.42 -20.97
C TYR A 185 -11.15 2.28 -21.40
N ARG A 186 -11.95 1.65 -20.54
CA ARG A 186 -13.40 1.48 -20.73
C ARG A 186 -14.13 2.81 -20.83
N ARG A 187 -15.16 2.88 -21.69
CA ARG A 187 -16.03 4.06 -21.82
C ARG A 187 -17.16 4.01 -20.80
N PRO A 188 -17.65 5.16 -20.30
CA PRO A 188 -18.77 5.21 -19.36
C PRO A 188 -20.05 4.55 -19.88
N GLY A 189 -20.31 4.64 -21.20
CA GLY A 189 -21.48 4.02 -21.82
C GLY A 189 -21.46 2.51 -21.68
N ASP A 190 -20.34 1.88 -22.04
CA ASP A 190 -20.15 0.43 -21.99
C ASP A 190 -20.25 -0.11 -20.55
N ILE A 191 -19.74 0.65 -19.57
CA ILE A 191 -19.86 0.31 -18.14
C ILE A 191 -21.33 0.41 -17.70
N GLY A 192 -22.03 1.46 -18.12
CA GLY A 192 -23.44 1.67 -17.80
C GLY A 192 -24.34 0.58 -18.38
N GLU A 193 -24.09 0.16 -19.62
CA GLU A 193 -24.78 -0.96 -20.26
C GLU A 193 -24.52 -2.26 -19.51
N GLN A 194 -23.26 -2.57 -19.20
CA GLN A 194 -22.89 -3.78 -18.44
C GLN A 194 -23.58 -3.83 -17.07
N LEU A 195 -23.62 -2.71 -16.36
CA LEU A 195 -24.15 -2.65 -14.99
C LEU A 195 -25.66 -2.34 -14.93
N GLY A 196 -26.31 -2.07 -16.06
CA GLY A 196 -27.72 -1.66 -16.11
C GLY A 196 -27.98 -0.32 -15.42
N VAL A 197 -27.04 0.64 -15.50
CA VAL A 197 -27.09 1.91 -14.80
C VAL A 197 -26.96 3.09 -15.76
N SER A 198 -27.68 4.18 -15.47
CA SER A 198 -27.64 5.39 -16.29
C SER A 198 -26.22 5.96 -16.43
N PRO A 199 -25.86 6.54 -17.60
CA PRO A 199 -24.56 7.17 -17.80
C PRO A 199 -24.23 8.28 -16.81
N GLY A 200 -25.25 9.02 -16.34
CA GLY A 200 -25.09 10.08 -15.34
C GLY A 200 -24.60 9.53 -14.00
N ALA A 201 -25.21 8.44 -13.53
CA ALA A 201 -24.77 7.77 -12.31
C ALA A 201 -23.36 7.18 -12.47
N ILE A 202 -23.04 6.54 -13.61
CA ILE A 202 -21.66 6.06 -13.87
C ILE A 202 -20.65 7.21 -13.82
N ARG A 203 -20.95 8.35 -14.44
CA ARG A 203 -20.04 9.50 -14.48
C ARG A 203 -19.73 10.04 -13.09
N GLU A 204 -20.72 10.13 -12.21
CA GLU A 204 -20.52 10.54 -10.81
C GLU A 204 -19.56 9.58 -10.09
N ARG A 205 -19.73 8.27 -10.30
CA ARG A 205 -18.89 7.22 -9.70
C ARG A 205 -17.47 7.27 -10.22
N LEU A 206 -17.29 7.47 -11.53
CA LEU A 206 -15.97 7.63 -12.14
C LEU A 206 -15.21 8.82 -11.58
N LEU A 207 -15.86 10.00 -11.46
CA LEU A 207 -15.23 11.19 -10.88
C LEU A 207 -14.74 10.93 -9.46
N ARG A 208 -15.50 10.18 -8.66
CA ARG A 208 -15.09 9.84 -7.29
C ARG A 208 -13.93 8.86 -7.26
N LEU A 209 -13.98 7.80 -8.05
CA LEU A 209 -12.90 6.82 -8.12
C LEU A 209 -11.59 7.44 -8.66
N LEU A 210 -11.69 8.42 -9.56
CA LEU A 210 -10.57 9.27 -9.98
C LEU A 210 -10.07 10.13 -8.82
N GLY A 211 -10.96 10.73 -8.03
CA GLY A 211 -10.61 11.53 -6.85
C GLY A 211 -9.90 10.72 -5.74
N CYS A 212 -10.18 9.43 -5.60
CA CYS A 212 -9.46 8.51 -4.69
C CYS A 212 -8.12 8.03 -5.28
N GLY A 213 -7.82 8.34 -6.55
CA GLY A 213 -6.67 7.78 -7.27
C GLY A 213 -6.79 6.28 -7.59
N PHE A 214 -7.99 5.69 -7.52
CA PHE A 214 -8.23 4.28 -7.85
C PHE A 214 -8.34 4.05 -9.35
N LEU A 215 -8.67 5.11 -10.10
CA LEU A 215 -8.65 5.13 -11.54
C LEU A 215 -7.64 6.15 -12.05
N THR A 216 -7.10 5.88 -13.23
CA THR A 216 -6.43 6.85 -14.09
C THR A 216 -7.26 7.06 -15.35
N GLN A 217 -7.01 8.17 -16.04
CA GLN A 217 -7.74 8.58 -17.23
C GLN A 217 -6.77 8.80 -18.38
N PHE A 218 -7.18 8.40 -19.58
CA PHE A 218 -6.44 8.70 -20.80
C PHE A 218 -7.22 9.67 -21.68
N GLY A 219 -6.56 10.77 -22.08
CA GLY A 219 -7.19 11.87 -22.81
C GLY A 219 -8.05 12.75 -21.89
N GLY A 220 -8.18 14.04 -22.21
CA GLY A 220 -8.94 14.98 -21.38
C GLY A 220 -10.41 14.59 -21.22
N GLY A 221 -10.89 14.49 -19.97
CA GLY A 221 -12.29 14.22 -19.61
C GLY A 221 -12.58 12.74 -19.30
N ALA A 222 -13.63 12.47 -18.51
CA ALA A 222 -14.07 11.15 -17.99
C ALA A 222 -14.52 10.12 -19.04
N THR A 223 -13.86 10.07 -20.18
CA THR A 223 -14.26 9.28 -21.35
C THR A 223 -13.64 7.88 -21.35
N ARG A 224 -12.47 7.72 -20.74
CA ARG A 224 -11.66 6.50 -20.84
C ARG A 224 -10.83 6.31 -19.58
N THR A 225 -11.14 5.25 -18.83
CA THR A 225 -10.58 5.02 -17.49
C THR A 225 -10.01 3.63 -17.31
N GLN A 226 -8.96 3.52 -16.50
CA GLN A 226 -8.30 2.28 -16.15
C GLN A 226 -8.03 2.23 -14.64
N ALA A 227 -8.05 1.05 -14.04
CA ALA A 227 -7.67 0.87 -12.64
C ALA A 227 -6.17 1.12 -12.42
N THR A 228 -5.84 1.89 -11.38
CA THR A 228 -4.45 2.05 -10.92
C THR A 228 -4.03 0.84 -10.09
N LEU A 229 -2.74 0.74 -9.76
CA LEU A 229 -2.24 -0.18 -8.74
C LEU A 229 -3.05 -0.03 -7.45
N LYS A 230 -3.18 1.20 -6.94
CA LYS A 230 -3.96 1.52 -5.73
C LYS A 230 -5.41 1.01 -5.82
N GLY A 231 -6.06 1.20 -6.97
CA GLY A 231 -7.44 0.74 -7.19
C GLY A 231 -7.58 -0.78 -7.16
N ARG A 232 -6.64 -1.51 -7.78
CA ARG A 232 -6.57 -2.97 -7.70
C ARG A 232 -6.31 -3.42 -6.27
N VAL A 233 -5.37 -2.76 -5.59
CA VAL A 233 -5.06 -3.02 -4.19
C VAL A 233 -6.28 -2.92 -3.29
N PHE A 234 -7.03 -1.85 -3.48
CA PHE A 234 -8.25 -1.63 -2.73
C PHE A 234 -9.31 -2.69 -3.01
N LEU A 235 -9.45 -3.18 -4.24
CA LEU A 235 -10.36 -4.28 -4.57
C LEU A 235 -9.94 -5.59 -3.90
N ASP A 236 -8.65 -5.94 -3.94
CA ASP A 236 -8.14 -7.13 -3.26
C ASP A 236 -8.32 -7.03 -1.74
N LEU A 237 -8.11 -5.84 -1.17
CA LEU A 237 -8.42 -5.57 0.24
C LEU A 237 -9.90 -5.80 0.54
N CYS A 238 -10.80 -5.30 -0.31
CA CYS A 238 -12.24 -5.55 -0.19
C CYS A 238 -12.55 -7.05 -0.26
N ALA A 239 -11.88 -7.79 -1.15
CA ALA A 239 -12.05 -9.24 -1.28
C ALA A 239 -11.67 -9.97 0.01
N GLN A 240 -10.47 -9.69 0.54
CA GLN A 240 -10.01 -10.30 1.79
C GLN A 240 -10.90 -9.93 2.97
N LEU A 241 -11.28 -8.65 3.08
CA LEU A 241 -12.16 -8.17 4.14
C LEU A 241 -13.53 -8.85 4.08
N TRP A 242 -14.09 -9.01 2.89
CA TRP A 242 -15.36 -9.69 2.68
C TRP A 242 -15.29 -11.14 3.15
N ARG A 243 -14.27 -11.90 2.71
CA ARG A 243 -14.10 -13.31 3.09
C ARG A 243 -13.93 -13.49 4.60
N GLN A 244 -13.07 -12.68 5.21
CA GLN A 244 -12.83 -12.74 6.66
C GLN A 244 -14.04 -12.26 7.47
N HIS A 245 -14.81 -11.32 6.94
CA HIS A 245 -16.08 -10.93 7.55
C HIS A 245 -17.09 -12.08 7.52
N GLN A 246 -17.19 -12.82 6.41
CA GLN A 246 -18.10 -13.98 6.30
C GLN A 246 -17.76 -15.10 7.27
N THR A 247 -16.48 -15.30 7.62
CA THR A 247 -16.07 -16.27 8.64
C THR A 247 -16.19 -15.73 10.07
N GLY A 248 -16.48 -14.45 10.25
CA GLY A 248 -16.61 -13.78 11.55
C GLY A 248 -15.27 -13.50 12.25
N THR A 249 -14.13 -13.71 11.59
CA THR A 249 -12.80 -13.55 12.19
C THR A 249 -11.86 -12.86 11.22
N LEU A 250 -11.27 -11.74 11.66
CA LEU A 250 -10.18 -11.08 10.95
C LEU A 250 -8.83 -11.59 11.46
N ASP A 251 -7.90 -11.84 10.54
CA ASP A 251 -6.52 -12.15 10.89
C ASP A 251 -5.77 -10.90 11.38
N ALA A 252 -4.57 -11.12 11.93
CA ALA A 252 -3.77 -10.07 12.54
C ALA A 252 -3.28 -9.06 11.48
N GLU A 253 -2.94 -9.55 10.29
CA GLU A 253 -2.44 -8.78 9.17
C GLU A 253 -3.52 -7.84 8.63
N MET A 254 -4.74 -8.33 8.40
CA MET A 254 -5.89 -7.53 8.01
C MET A 254 -6.22 -6.50 9.07
N THR A 255 -6.25 -6.90 10.35
CA THR A 255 -6.48 -5.98 11.46
C THR A 255 -5.45 -4.85 11.48
N HIS A 256 -4.18 -5.18 11.24
CA HIS A 256 -3.11 -4.20 11.18
C HIS A 256 -3.29 -3.22 9.99
N ILE A 257 -3.62 -3.73 8.80
CA ILE A 257 -3.87 -2.90 7.61
C ILE A 257 -5.06 -1.98 7.83
N LEU A 258 -6.17 -2.51 8.37
CA LEU A 258 -7.35 -1.69 8.69
C LEU A 258 -7.00 -0.57 9.66
N ARG A 259 -6.20 -0.85 10.70
CA ARG A 259 -5.74 0.19 11.64
C ARG A 259 -4.92 1.28 10.94
N LEU A 260 -4.02 0.91 10.02
CA LEU A 260 -3.26 1.90 9.24
C LEU A 260 -4.14 2.73 8.28
N LEU A 261 -5.27 2.18 7.86
CA LEU A 261 -6.30 2.87 7.09
C LEU A 261 -7.33 3.61 7.97
N ASP A 262 -7.08 3.68 9.28
CA ASP A 262 -7.98 4.22 10.29
C ASP A 262 -9.41 3.65 10.21
N LEU A 263 -9.46 2.33 10.04
CA LEU A 263 -10.67 1.50 10.05
C LEU A 263 -10.62 0.58 11.26
N ARG A 264 -11.77 0.35 11.88
CA ARG A 264 -11.89 -0.58 13.01
C ARG A 264 -13.04 -1.54 12.79
N TYR A 265 -12.76 -2.83 12.75
CA TYR A 265 -13.80 -3.84 12.64
C TYR A 265 -14.67 -3.85 13.90
N ASP A 266 -15.99 -3.79 13.70
CA ASP A 266 -16.99 -3.76 14.77
C ASP A 266 -18.34 -4.23 14.19
N LEU A 267 -18.90 -5.29 14.77
CA LEU A 267 -20.12 -5.94 14.25
C LEU A 267 -21.35 -5.03 14.34
N GLU A 268 -21.52 -4.31 15.45
CA GLU A 268 -22.65 -3.39 15.63
C GLU A 268 -22.60 -2.25 14.62
N ALA A 269 -21.40 -1.71 14.38
CA ALA A 269 -21.21 -0.67 13.36
C ALA A 269 -21.47 -1.19 11.93
N ILE A 270 -21.17 -2.45 11.63
CA ILE A 270 -21.49 -3.07 10.33
C ILE A 270 -23.01 -3.14 10.13
N GLU A 271 -23.74 -3.65 11.13
CA GLU A 271 -25.21 -3.72 11.07
C GLU A 271 -25.84 -2.34 10.90
N GLU A 272 -25.39 -1.36 11.68
CA GLU A 272 -25.89 0.01 11.58
C GLU A 272 -25.53 0.66 10.25
N SER A 273 -24.34 0.39 9.71
CA SER A 273 -23.92 0.88 8.41
C SER A 273 -24.77 0.32 7.27
N ALA A 274 -25.18 -0.95 7.35
CA ALA A 274 -26.09 -1.55 6.37
C ALA A 274 -27.46 -0.84 6.38
N ARG A 275 -28.00 -0.53 7.56
CA ARG A 275 -29.27 0.22 7.69
C ARG A 275 -29.18 1.66 7.18
N THR A 276 -28.03 2.30 7.37
CA THR A 276 -27.81 3.73 7.08
C THR A 276 -27.04 3.99 5.78
N LEU A 277 -26.90 2.98 4.91
CA LEU A 277 -26.07 3.08 3.70
C LEU A 277 -26.56 4.16 2.72
N HIS A 278 -27.86 4.43 2.72
CA HIS A 278 -28.50 5.49 1.94
C HIS A 278 -28.22 6.91 2.45
N LEU A 279 -27.77 7.03 3.71
CA LEU A 279 -27.37 8.30 4.33
C LEU A 279 -25.89 8.55 4.11
N ALA A 280 -25.49 9.82 4.12
CA ALA A 280 -24.10 10.24 4.16
C ALA A 280 -23.95 11.32 5.23
N GLY A 281 -22.92 11.22 6.06
CA GLY A 281 -22.64 12.21 7.08
C GLY A 281 -21.36 11.88 7.86
N PRO A 282 -20.69 12.89 8.46
CA PRO A 282 -19.41 12.70 9.15
C PRO A 282 -19.44 11.56 10.18
N LEU A 283 -20.50 11.46 10.99
CA LEU A 283 -20.63 10.40 12.00
C LEU A 283 -20.67 8.98 11.42
N LEU A 284 -21.10 8.84 10.16
CA LEU A 284 -21.19 7.55 9.49
C LEU A 284 -19.90 7.23 8.69
N THR A 285 -19.08 8.23 8.38
CA THR A 285 -17.99 8.07 7.40
C THR A 285 -16.60 8.45 7.95
N GLU A 286 -16.54 9.14 9.08
CA GLU A 286 -15.29 9.60 9.71
C GLU A 286 -15.00 8.86 11.02
N VAL A 287 -16.02 8.21 11.61
CA VAL A 287 -15.81 7.32 12.75
C VAL A 287 -15.22 6.01 12.23
N PRO A 288 -14.02 5.56 12.68
CA PRO A 288 -13.32 4.40 12.13
C PRO A 288 -14.16 3.11 12.03
N LYS A 289 -14.99 2.87 13.06
CA LYS A 289 -15.91 1.73 13.09
C LYS A 289 -17.00 1.82 12.02
N MET A 290 -17.59 3.00 11.87
CA MET A 290 -18.63 3.23 10.86
C MET A 290 -18.04 3.23 9.45
N ALA A 291 -16.84 3.77 9.24
CA ALA A 291 -16.17 3.71 7.95
C ALA A 291 -15.91 2.26 7.51
N ALA A 292 -15.43 1.40 8.42
CA ALA A 292 -15.26 -0.03 8.16
C ALA A 292 -16.60 -0.73 7.89
N GLY A 293 -17.61 -0.45 8.72
CA GLY A 293 -18.96 -0.99 8.55
C GLY A 293 -19.58 -0.61 7.21
N ARG A 294 -19.42 0.64 6.77
CA ARG A 294 -19.90 1.13 5.47
C ARG A 294 -19.15 0.51 4.32
N LEU A 295 -17.84 0.28 4.45
CA LEU A 295 -17.08 -0.42 3.42
C LEU A 295 -17.67 -1.83 3.21
N ILE A 296 -17.85 -2.59 4.29
CA ILE A 296 -18.43 -3.94 4.24
C ILE A 296 -19.87 -3.91 3.69
N ALA A 297 -20.71 -2.99 4.16
CA ALA A 297 -22.08 -2.85 3.65
C ALA A 297 -22.12 -2.45 2.16
N THR A 298 -21.18 -1.62 1.70
CA THR A 298 -21.04 -1.25 0.28
C THR A 298 -20.62 -2.45 -0.55
N ILE A 299 -19.69 -3.27 -0.04
CA ILE A 299 -19.26 -4.52 -0.68
C ILE A 299 -20.46 -5.47 -0.78
N ALA A 300 -21.17 -5.71 0.32
CA ALA A 300 -22.35 -6.58 0.36
C ALA A 300 -23.42 -6.16 -0.68
N ALA A 301 -23.73 -4.87 -0.73
CA ALA A 301 -24.67 -4.32 -1.72
C ALA A 301 -24.19 -4.53 -3.16
N ALA A 302 -22.88 -4.49 -3.40
CA ALA A 302 -22.32 -4.75 -4.73
C ALA A 302 -22.47 -6.21 -5.15
N VAL A 303 -22.18 -7.14 -4.22
CA VAL A 303 -22.37 -8.59 -4.41
C VAL A 303 -23.85 -8.90 -4.69
N GLU A 304 -24.76 -8.40 -3.85
CA GLU A 304 -26.20 -8.67 -3.99
C GLU A 304 -26.77 -8.15 -5.31
N ARG A 305 -26.38 -6.94 -5.72
CA ARG A 305 -27.04 -6.25 -6.84
C ARG A 305 -26.41 -6.52 -8.20
N TRP A 306 -25.09 -6.68 -8.27
CA TRP A 306 -24.37 -6.90 -9.53
C TRP A 306 -23.66 -8.26 -9.59
N GLY A 307 -23.84 -9.12 -8.60
CA GLY A 307 -23.25 -10.46 -8.61
C GLY A 307 -21.72 -10.44 -8.61
N ILE A 308 -21.10 -9.44 -7.97
CA ILE A 308 -19.64 -9.35 -7.89
C ILE A 308 -19.10 -10.55 -7.12
N ASP A 309 -18.24 -11.34 -7.76
CA ASP A 309 -17.52 -12.43 -7.12
C ASP A 309 -16.13 -11.96 -6.65
N PHE A 310 -15.93 -11.95 -5.34
CA PHE A 310 -14.68 -11.55 -4.71
C PHE A 310 -13.67 -12.71 -4.59
N GLU A 311 -14.02 -13.94 -4.93
CA GLU A 311 -13.07 -15.06 -4.91
C GLU A 311 -12.12 -15.04 -6.12
N THR A 312 -12.53 -14.43 -7.23
CA THR A 312 -11.84 -14.54 -8.53
C THR A 312 -11.62 -13.20 -9.23
N ILE A 313 -11.25 -12.13 -8.50
CA ILE A 313 -10.96 -10.85 -9.16
C ILE A 313 -9.67 -10.96 -9.98
N GLU A 314 -9.83 -11.30 -11.25
CA GLU A 314 -8.73 -11.38 -12.22
C GLU A 314 -8.47 -10.00 -12.83
N HIS A 315 -7.57 -9.27 -12.18
CA HIS A 315 -7.18 -7.95 -12.65
C HIS A 315 -6.45 -8.01 -13.99
N VAL A 316 -6.85 -7.14 -14.92
CA VAL A 316 -6.10 -6.90 -16.16
C VAL A 316 -5.03 -5.85 -15.88
N VAL A 317 -3.79 -6.31 -15.74
CA VAL A 317 -2.61 -5.45 -15.55
C VAL A 317 -2.10 -4.99 -16.92
N PRO A 318 -2.04 -3.69 -17.23
CA PRO A 318 -1.47 -3.21 -18.48
C PRO A 318 0.00 -3.64 -18.58
N GLN A 319 0.35 -4.39 -19.64
CA GLN A 319 1.71 -4.94 -19.86
C GLN A 319 2.78 -3.90 -20.19
N HIS A 320 2.47 -2.61 -20.10
CA HIS A 320 3.45 -1.55 -20.26
C HIS A 320 3.30 -0.57 -19.10
N SER A 321 4.30 -0.55 -18.21
CA SER A 321 4.79 0.70 -17.67
C SER A 321 5.08 1.58 -18.88
N VAL A 322 4.10 2.40 -19.29
CA VAL A 322 4.36 3.50 -20.20
C VAL A 322 5.54 4.22 -19.56
N LYS A 323 6.71 4.19 -20.22
CA LYS A 323 7.76 5.15 -19.93
C LYS A 323 7.06 6.50 -20.02
N LEU A 324 6.75 7.08 -18.86
CA LEU A 324 6.09 8.36 -18.82
C LEU A 324 6.99 9.31 -19.63
N PRO A 325 6.42 10.20 -20.44
CA PRO A 325 7.23 11.22 -21.08
C PRO A 325 8.04 11.98 -20.03
N ALA A 326 9.23 12.47 -20.36
CA ALA A 326 10.12 13.19 -19.43
C ALA A 326 9.47 14.39 -18.71
N TRP A 327 8.30 14.85 -19.18
CA TRP A 327 7.54 15.96 -18.63
C TRP A 327 6.42 15.55 -17.64
N TRP A 328 6.28 14.28 -17.27
CA TRP A 328 5.27 13.84 -16.29
C TRP A 328 5.72 14.13 -14.84
N PRO A 329 4.85 14.65 -13.95
CA PRO A 329 5.26 15.13 -12.62
C PRO A 329 5.96 14.10 -11.72
N ASP A 330 5.65 12.82 -11.91
CA ASP A 330 6.21 11.69 -11.14
C ASP A 330 7.23 10.86 -11.93
N ASN A 331 7.69 11.36 -13.08
CA ASN A 331 8.81 10.73 -13.78
C ASN A 331 10.11 11.23 -13.13
N PRO A 332 10.89 10.39 -12.44
CA PRO A 332 12.20 10.82 -11.96
C PRO A 332 13.01 11.16 -13.20
N ALA A 333 13.30 12.46 -13.38
CA ALA A 333 14.11 12.93 -14.49
C ALA A 333 15.41 12.12 -14.55
N GLU A 334 15.70 11.55 -15.72
CA GLU A 334 17.01 10.97 -16.08
C GLU A 334 18.12 12.02 -15.94
#